data_AF-A0A259L8F1-F1
#
_entry.id   AF-A0A259L8F1-F1
#
_cell.length_a   1.000
_cell.length_b   1.000
_cell.length_c   1.000
_cell.angle_alpha   90.00
_cell.angle_beta   90.00
_cell.angle_gamma   90.00
#
_symmetry.space_group_name_H-M   'P 1'
#
loop_
_entity.id
_entity.type
_entity.pdbx_description
1 polymer ?
#
loop_
_entity_poly.entity_id
_entity_poly.type
_entity_poly.pdbx_seq_one_letter_code
_entity_poly.pdbx_strand_id
1 'polypeptide(L)'
;MTVQRMEIITGVGRRRTWPMALREQIVSETLASETTVTEVARRHDVDRSQVYRWRREFGVVGRVSEPGKFLPIAVSDGGDAARARGEAPAEMAAAAGSVLIEIVLGGDRCVRVGAGFDGDALSRVLDVLDRR
;
A
#
# COMPACT_ATOMS: atom_id res chain seq x y z
N MET A 1 12.68 23.35 18.69
CA MET A 1 11.59 22.38 18.51
C MET A 1 10.78 22.84 17.32
N THR A 2 10.94 22.22 16.15
CA THR A 2 10.27 22.64 14.90
C THR A 2 8.87 22.08 14.87
N VAL A 3 7.86 22.95 15.00
CA VAL A 3 6.45 22.57 14.99
C VAL A 3 6.01 22.41 13.53
N GLN A 4 5.69 21.20 13.10
CA GLN A 4 5.05 20.97 11.80
C GLN A 4 3.57 21.38 11.90
N ARG A 5 3.19 22.37 11.09
CA ARG A 5 1.81 22.86 10.98
C ARG A 5 0.97 21.79 10.29
N MET A 6 0.05 21.18 11.03
CA MET A 6 -0.95 20.26 10.49
C MET A 6 -2.21 21.05 10.16
N GLU A 7 -2.49 21.23 8.87
CA GLU A 7 -3.74 21.82 8.41
C GLU A 7 -4.83 20.73 8.40
N ILE A 8 -5.83 20.88 9.28
CA ILE A 8 -7.00 20.01 9.33
C ILE A 8 -8.04 20.65 8.41
N ILE A 9 -8.27 20.05 7.24
CA ILE A 9 -9.32 20.48 6.32
C ILE A 9 -10.67 20.00 6.90
N THR A 10 -11.26 20.80 7.79
CA THR A 10 -12.65 20.65 8.24
C THR A 10 -13.60 21.16 7.15
N GLY A 11 -13.62 20.49 6.01
CA GLY A 11 -14.54 20.77 4.92
C GLY A 11 -15.60 19.69 4.88
N VAL A 12 -16.87 20.08 4.96
CA VAL A 12 -18.02 19.28 4.51
C VAL A 12 -17.84 19.05 3.00
N GLY A 13 -16.97 18.10 2.66
CA GLY A 13 -16.11 18.19 1.49
C GLY A 13 -16.76 17.62 0.24
N ARG A 14 -17.23 18.50 -0.64
CA ARG A 14 -17.48 18.11 -2.04
C ARG A 14 -16.15 17.57 -2.58
N ARG A 15 -16.12 16.26 -2.91
CA ARG A 15 -14.93 15.56 -3.43
C ARG A 15 -14.34 16.42 -4.58
N ARG A 16 -13.12 16.94 -4.42
CA ARG A 16 -12.45 17.75 -5.45
C ARG A 16 -12.43 16.95 -6.76
N THR A 17 -13.20 17.41 -7.75
CA THR A 17 -13.25 16.74 -9.06
C THR A 17 -12.10 17.26 -9.92
N TRP A 18 -11.18 16.37 -10.25
CA TRP A 18 -10.05 16.67 -11.11
C TRP A 18 -10.45 16.52 -12.59
N PRO A 19 -10.31 17.56 -13.44
CA PRO A 19 -10.50 17.43 -14.88
C PRO A 19 -9.56 16.40 -15.48
N MET A 20 -10.02 15.63 -16.48
CA MET A 20 -9.21 14.57 -17.10
C MET A 20 -7.89 15.12 -17.68
N ALA A 21 -7.95 16.24 -18.39
CA ALA A 21 -6.77 16.91 -18.96
C ALA A 21 -5.70 17.25 -17.90
N LEU A 22 -6.13 17.67 -16.71
CA LEU A 22 -5.20 17.98 -15.62
C LEU A 22 -4.56 16.71 -15.05
N ARG A 23 -5.33 15.62 -14.92
CA ARG A 23 -4.77 14.32 -14.51
C ARG A 23 -3.75 13.81 -15.52
N GLU A 24 -4.04 13.95 -16.80
CA GLU A 24 -3.16 13.54 -17.90
C GLU A 24 -1.86 14.34 -17.90
N GLN A 25 -1.93 15.67 -17.74
CA GLN A 25 -0.76 16.53 -17.60
C GLN A 25 0.10 16.14 -16.38
N ILE A 26 -0.52 15.90 -15.23
CA ILE A 26 0.19 15.47 -14.02
C ILE A 26 0.87 14.12 -14.25
N VAL A 27 0.18 13.18 -14.88
CA VAL A 27 0.72 11.84 -15.16
C VAL A 27 1.87 11.88 -16.17
N SER A 28 1.78 12.69 -17.22
CA SER A 28 2.86 12.84 -18.20
C SER A 28 4.11 13.45 -17.58
N GLU A 29 3.97 14.40 -16.65
CA GLU A 29 5.09 14.97 -15.90
C GLU A 29 5.83 13.91 -15.06
N THR A 30 5.12 12.91 -14.53
CA THR A 30 5.75 11.81 -13.78
C THR A 30 6.58 10.84 -14.64
N LEU A 31 6.50 10.95 -15.97
CA LEU A 31 7.28 10.13 -16.90
C LEU A 31 8.67 10.72 -17.17
N ALA A 32 8.92 11.98 -16.80
CA ALA A 32 10.23 12.59 -16.94
C ALA A 32 11.23 11.91 -15.99
N SER A 33 12.39 11.50 -16.53
CA SER A 33 13.43 10.77 -15.79
C SER A 33 14.01 11.54 -14.61
N GLU A 34 13.88 12.86 -14.60
CA GLU A 34 14.48 13.76 -13.60
C GLU A 34 13.55 14.09 -12.42
N THR A 35 12.26 13.68 -12.48
CA THR A 35 11.27 14.10 -11.48
C THR A 35 10.67 12.92 -10.74
N THR A 36 10.56 13.03 -9.41
CA THR A 36 9.89 12.01 -8.61
C THR A 36 8.38 12.25 -8.54
N VAL A 37 7.59 11.18 -8.39
CA VAL A 37 6.12 11.27 -8.20
C VAL A 37 5.76 12.18 -7.02
N THR A 38 6.54 12.13 -5.94
CA THR A 38 6.33 12.97 -4.74
C THR A 38 6.52 14.45 -5.04
N GLU A 39 7.50 14.79 -5.88
CA GLU A 39 7.75 16.18 -6.28
C GLU A 39 6.64 16.72 -7.17
N VAL A 40 6.20 15.95 -8.17
CA VAL A 40 5.05 16.30 -9.01
C VAL A 40 3.80 16.48 -8.15
N ALA A 41 3.54 15.56 -7.22
CA ALA A 41 2.38 15.63 -6.32
C ALA A 41 2.38 16.93 -5.49
N ARG A 42 3.53 17.33 -4.93
CA ARG A 42 3.66 18.59 -4.17
C ARG A 42 3.44 19.82 -5.05
N ARG A 43 3.96 19.82 -6.28
CA ARG A 43 3.83 20.95 -7.22
C ARG A 43 2.37 21.23 -7.58
N HIS A 44 1.55 20.19 -7.68
CA HIS A 44 0.13 20.28 -8.05
C HIS A 44 -0.83 20.27 -6.85
N ASP A 45 -0.32 20.28 -5.61
CA ASP A 45 -1.11 20.15 -4.38
C ASP A 45 -2.05 18.92 -4.42
N VAL A 46 -1.48 17.78 -4.81
CA VAL A 46 -2.16 16.49 -4.94
C VAL A 46 -1.54 15.49 -3.98
N ASP A 47 -2.35 14.63 -3.37
CA ASP A 47 -1.82 13.50 -2.62
C ASP A 47 -1.05 12.53 -3.55
N ARG A 48 0.09 12.02 -3.08
CA ARG A 48 0.91 11.07 -3.86
C ARG A 48 0.14 9.83 -4.31
N SER A 49 -0.77 9.32 -3.49
CA SER A 49 -1.53 8.09 -3.76
C SER A 49 -2.54 8.32 -4.87
N GLN A 50 -3.06 9.55 -4.98
CA GLN A 50 -3.93 9.98 -6.06
C GLN A 50 -3.20 9.98 -7.40
N VAL A 51 -1.94 10.43 -7.44
CA VAL A 51 -1.09 10.40 -8.64
C VAL A 51 -0.77 8.96 -9.05
N TYR A 52 -0.41 8.09 -8.09
CA TYR A 52 -0.20 6.66 -8.39
C TYR A 52 -1.45 5.97 -8.93
N ARG A 53 -2.63 6.32 -8.41
CA ARG A 53 -3.91 5.84 -8.95
C ARG A 53 -4.09 6.26 -10.41
N TRP A 54 -3.88 7.55 -10.73
CA TRP A 54 -3.97 8.01 -12.12
C TRP A 54 -2.94 7.34 -13.03
N ARG A 55 -1.69 7.16 -12.59
CA ARG A 55 -0.69 6.40 -13.35
C ARG A 55 -1.15 4.98 -13.70
N ARG A 56 -1.94 4.32 -12.82
CA ARG A 56 -2.57 3.02 -13.14
C ARG A 56 -3.72 3.16 -14.14
N GLU A 57 -4.60 4.13 -13.94
CA GLU A 57 -5.73 4.42 -14.86
C GLU A 57 -5.25 4.72 -16.29
N PHE A 58 -4.15 5.45 -16.43
CA PHE A 58 -3.53 5.80 -17.71
C PHE A 58 -2.52 4.75 -18.23
N GLY A 59 -2.36 3.60 -17.53
CA GLY A 59 -1.48 2.52 -17.99
C GLY A 59 0.03 2.84 -17.99
N VAL A 60 0.44 3.87 -17.24
CA VAL A 60 1.85 4.29 -17.08
C VAL A 60 2.63 3.34 -16.17
N VAL A 61 1.95 2.66 -15.25
CA VAL A 61 2.57 1.55 -14.54
C VAL A 61 2.67 0.42 -15.53
N GLY A 62 3.89 -0.06 -15.83
CA GLY A 62 4.11 -1.21 -16.68
C GLY A 62 3.11 -2.29 -16.28
N ARG A 63 2.28 -2.74 -17.24
CA ARG A 63 1.36 -3.85 -16.98
C ARG A 63 2.21 -4.91 -16.31
N VAL A 64 1.86 -5.27 -15.09
CA VAL A 64 2.25 -6.56 -14.54
C VAL A 64 1.46 -7.56 -15.38
N SER A 65 1.92 -7.77 -16.62
CA SER A 65 1.24 -8.58 -17.64
C SER A 65 1.17 -10.03 -17.20
N GLU A 66 1.99 -10.41 -16.24
CA GLU A 66 1.97 -11.69 -15.56
C GLU A 66 2.16 -11.42 -14.06
N PRO A 67 1.43 -12.10 -13.15
CA PRO A 67 1.81 -12.10 -11.74
C PRO A 67 3.30 -12.45 -11.66
N GLY A 68 4.08 -11.62 -10.95
CA GLY A 68 5.52 -11.85 -10.81
C GLY A 68 5.77 -13.27 -10.34
N LYS A 69 6.54 -14.04 -11.11
CA LYS A 69 6.87 -15.41 -10.75
C LYS A 69 7.76 -15.36 -9.51
N PHE A 70 7.32 -15.95 -8.41
CA PHE A 70 8.18 -16.14 -7.25
C PHE A 70 9.29 -17.13 -7.61
N LEU A 71 10.54 -16.69 -7.50
CA LEU A 71 11.70 -17.56 -7.67
C LEU A 71 12.02 -18.19 -6.30
N PRO A 72 12.02 -19.53 -6.18
CA PRO A 72 12.43 -20.17 -4.94
C PRO A 72 13.93 -19.93 -4.72
N ILE A 73 14.27 -19.31 -3.61
CA ILE A 73 15.66 -19.18 -3.14
C ILE A 73 15.82 -20.16 -1.98
N ALA A 74 16.64 -21.18 -2.17
CA ALA A 74 17.06 -22.05 -1.09
C ALA A 74 18.13 -21.33 -0.27
N VAL A 75 17.90 -21.17 1.03
CA VAL A 75 18.92 -20.72 1.96
C VAL A 75 19.69 -21.97 2.36
N SER A 76 20.95 -22.08 1.90
CA SER A 76 21.82 -23.15 2.36
C SER A 76 22.22 -22.86 3.81
N ASP A 77 22.01 -23.82 4.71
CA ASP A 77 22.58 -23.82 6.07
C ASP A 77 24.09 -24.08 5.99
N GLY A 78 24.81 -23.17 5.35
CA GLY A 78 26.25 -23.12 5.32
C GLY A 78 26.70 -22.12 6.37
N GLY A 79 27.09 -22.63 7.55
CA GLY A 79 27.81 -21.86 8.54
C GLY A 79 29.03 -21.16 7.91
N ASP A 80 29.19 -19.89 8.29
CA ASP A 80 30.33 -19.02 7.99
C ASP A 80 30.76 -18.87 6.52
N ALA A 81 30.02 -18.04 5.79
CA ALA A 81 30.62 -17.07 4.87
C ALA A 81 30.27 -15.65 5.34
N ALA A 82 30.79 -15.29 6.51
CA ALA A 82 30.72 -13.93 7.01
C ALA A 82 31.47 -12.97 6.08
N ARG A 83 30.86 -11.79 5.87
CA ARG A 83 31.46 -10.49 5.47
C ARG A 83 31.68 -10.23 3.97
N ALA A 84 30.61 -9.88 3.26
CA ALA A 84 30.71 -8.92 2.14
C ALA A 84 29.35 -8.29 1.75
N ARG A 85 28.69 -7.57 2.67
CA ARG A 85 28.01 -6.28 2.38
C ARG A 85 27.32 -5.73 3.61
N GLY A 86 27.28 -4.41 3.65
CA GLY A 86 26.97 -3.58 4.81
C GLY A 86 25.64 -3.90 5.48
N GLU A 87 25.64 -3.57 6.77
CA GLU A 87 24.56 -3.70 7.74
C GLU A 87 23.21 -3.19 7.21
N ALA A 88 22.19 -4.03 7.34
CA ALA A 88 20.80 -3.59 7.49
C ALA A 88 20.26 -4.19 8.80
N PRO A 89 19.53 -3.43 9.65
CA PRO A 89 19.20 -3.87 11.01
C PRO A 89 18.32 -5.11 11.06
N ALA A 90 18.69 -6.02 11.97
CA ALA A 90 18.13 -7.34 12.21
C ALA A 90 16.73 -7.37 12.87
N GLU A 91 15.85 -6.40 12.60
CA GLU A 91 14.50 -6.36 13.21
C GLU A 91 13.37 -6.88 12.31
N MET A 92 13.62 -7.14 11.02
CA MET A 92 12.55 -7.57 10.09
C MET A 92 12.40 -9.10 9.96
N ALA A 93 13.19 -9.89 10.70
CA ALA A 93 13.22 -11.35 10.56
C ALA A 93 12.08 -12.10 11.28
N ALA A 94 11.22 -11.41 12.03
CA ALA A 94 10.16 -12.04 12.84
C ALA A 94 8.77 -12.08 12.20
N ALA A 95 8.57 -11.62 10.96
CA ALA A 95 7.27 -11.65 10.28
C ALA A 95 7.22 -12.76 9.21
N ALA A 96 7.59 -13.98 9.59
CA ALA A 96 7.37 -15.16 8.76
C ALA A 96 5.86 -15.41 8.60
N GLY A 97 5.29 -15.00 7.46
CA GLY A 97 4.28 -15.75 6.72
C GLY A 97 2.96 -16.11 7.39
N SER A 98 2.23 -15.14 7.96
CA SER A 98 0.77 -15.32 8.13
C SER A 98 0.04 -14.51 7.05
N VAL A 99 -0.55 -15.20 6.08
CA VAL A 99 -1.52 -14.56 5.17
C VAL A 99 -2.73 -14.23 6.03
N LEU A 100 -2.97 -12.93 6.25
CA LEU A 100 -4.11 -12.42 7.00
C LEU A 100 -5.16 -11.89 6.02
N ILE A 101 -6.39 -12.34 6.19
CA ILE A 101 -7.59 -11.83 5.52
C ILE A 101 -8.24 -10.83 6.47
N GLU A 102 -8.41 -9.59 6.01
CA GLU A 102 -9.11 -8.54 6.76
C GLU A 102 -10.52 -8.36 6.19
N ILE A 103 -11.52 -8.53 7.04
CA ILE A 103 -12.95 -8.39 6.71
C ILE A 103 -13.44 -7.13 7.42
N VAL A 104 -13.81 -6.12 6.62
CA VAL A 104 -14.35 -4.85 7.14
C VAL A 104 -15.86 -5.00 7.30
N LEU A 105 -16.34 -4.76 8.53
CA LEU A 105 -17.75 -4.72 8.86
C LEU A 105 -18.22 -3.27 8.90
N GLY A 106 -19.51 -3.03 8.72
CA GLY A 106 -20.07 -1.67 8.76
C GLY A 106 -19.64 -0.89 10.02
N GLY A 107 -19.24 0.37 9.84
CA GLY A 107 -18.62 1.21 10.87
C GLY A 107 -17.09 1.09 10.91
N ASP A 108 -16.49 1.26 12.10
CA ASP A 108 -15.03 1.18 12.33
C ASP A 108 -14.58 -0.22 12.79
N ARG A 109 -15.32 -1.27 12.42
CA ARG A 109 -15.08 -2.64 12.87
C ARG A 109 -14.34 -3.45 11.81
N CYS A 110 -13.28 -4.17 12.21
CA CYS A 110 -12.60 -5.12 11.34
C CYS A 110 -12.35 -6.46 12.04
N VAL A 111 -12.43 -7.54 11.27
CA VAL A 111 -12.08 -8.90 11.69
C VAL A 111 -10.86 -9.34 10.90
N ARG A 112 -9.84 -9.86 11.57
CA ARG A 112 -8.59 -10.33 10.94
C ARG A 112 -8.43 -11.81 11.18
N VAL A 113 -8.15 -12.54 10.09
CA VAL A 113 -8.19 -13.99 10.08
C VAL A 113 -6.97 -14.55 9.36
N GLY A 114 -6.25 -15.49 9.98
CA GLY A 114 -5.08 -16.12 9.39
C GLY A 114 -5.42 -17.21 8.36
N ALA A 115 -4.43 -17.63 7.57
CA ALA A 115 -4.52 -18.80 6.71
C ALA A 115 -4.86 -20.06 7.53
N GLY A 116 -5.88 -20.82 7.11
CA GLY A 116 -6.32 -22.04 7.79
C GLY A 116 -7.36 -21.82 8.89
N PHE A 117 -8.10 -20.70 8.86
CA PHE A 117 -9.18 -20.48 9.81
C PHE A 117 -10.33 -21.48 9.66
N ASP A 118 -10.97 -21.79 10.79
CA ASP A 118 -12.21 -22.56 10.81
C ASP A 118 -13.39 -21.68 10.35
N GLY A 119 -14.03 -22.07 9.26
CA GLY A 119 -15.18 -21.37 8.68
C GLY A 119 -16.39 -21.34 9.60
N ASP A 120 -16.64 -22.41 10.36
CA ASP A 120 -17.79 -22.48 11.27
C ASP A 120 -17.58 -21.59 12.51
N ALA A 121 -16.33 -21.45 12.95
CA ALA A 121 -15.96 -20.51 14.00
C ALA A 121 -16.08 -19.06 13.52
N LEU A 122 -15.59 -18.74 12.32
CA LEU A 122 -15.70 -17.39 11.74
C LEU A 122 -17.17 -16.99 11.52
N SER A 123 -17.99 -17.90 11.01
CA SER A 123 -19.43 -17.67 10.81
C SER A 123 -20.14 -17.29 12.11
N ARG A 124 -19.91 -18.05 13.19
CA ARG A 124 -20.47 -17.75 14.52
C ARG A 124 -20.06 -16.37 15.05
N VAL A 125 -18.82 -15.96 14.80
CA VAL A 125 -18.32 -14.62 15.20
C VAL A 125 -19.03 -13.53 14.40
N LEU A 126 -19.17 -13.71 13.08
CA LEU A 126 -19.84 -12.74 12.22
C LEU A 126 -21.33 -12.60 12.58
N ASP A 127 -22.03 -13.70 12.86
CA ASP A 127 -23.43 -13.68 13.30
C ASP A 127 -23.66 -12.89 14.59
N VAL A 128 -22.72 -12.96 15.55
CA VAL A 128 -22.80 -12.18 16.79
C VAL A 128 -22.55 -10.69 16.52
N LEU A 129 -21.62 -10.38 15.60
CA LEU A 129 -21.28 -9.01 15.25
C LEU A 129 -22.38 -8.31 14.43
N ASP A 130 -23.17 -9.07 13.67
CA ASP A 130 -24.30 -8.55 12.88
C ASP A 130 -25.53 -8.22 13.74
N ARG A 131 -25.71 -8.91 14.88
CA ARG A 131 -26.83 -8.66 15.83
C ARG A 131 -26.65 -7.44 16.73
N ARG A 132 -25.64 -6.59 16.49
CA ARG A 132 -25.26 -5.42 17.31
C ARG A 132 -25.01 -4.18 16.46
#